data_AF-A0A820ELT9-F1
#
_entry.id   AF-A0A820ELT9-F1
#
_cell.length_a   1.000
_cell.length_b   1.000
_cell.length_c   1.000
_cell.angle_alpha   90.00
_cell.angle_beta   90.00
_cell.angle_gamma   90.00
#
_symmetry.space_group_name_H-M   'P 1'
#
loop_
_entity.id
_entity.type
_entity.pdbx_description
1 polymer ?
#
loop_
_entity_poly.entity_id
_entity_poly.type
_entity_poly.pdbx_seq_one_letter_code
_entity_poly.pdbx_strand_id
1 'polypeptide(L)'
;MMKLFNEKRTLNLRRDQIGKLTMIELNNEDWDFISSLHSVLKPFYWGTVMMSGKNYPSIGLAYHAVHKIKHFCTNGITSNNHIKELKKLLLVKLYTYFYDDIEQFQYFQ
;
A
#
# COMPACT_ATOMS: atom_id res chain seq x y z
N MET A 1 -10.18 -11.92 -23.59
CA MET A 1 -10.65 -12.90 -22.59
C MET A 1 -9.60 -13.99 -22.28
N MET A 2 -8.98 -14.67 -23.26
CA MET A 2 -7.97 -15.72 -23.00
C MET A 2 -6.63 -15.24 -22.39
N LYS A 3 -6.20 -13.99 -22.61
CA LYS A 3 -4.94 -13.47 -22.04
C LYS A 3 -4.97 -13.32 -20.50
N LEU A 4 -6.13 -12.95 -19.94
CA LEU A 4 -6.29 -12.72 -18.50
C LEU A 4 -6.13 -14.01 -17.68
N PHE A 5 -6.51 -15.17 -18.25
CA PHE A 5 -6.33 -16.46 -17.59
C PHE A 5 -4.89 -16.96 -17.58
N ASN A 6 -4.09 -16.59 -18.60
CA ASN A 6 -2.67 -16.92 -18.64
C ASN A 6 -1.87 -16.06 -17.66
N GLU A 7 -2.27 -14.81 -17.42
CA GLU A 7 -1.64 -13.91 -16.45
C GLU A 7 -2.00 -14.26 -14.99
N LYS A 8 -3.14 -14.91 -14.72
CA LYS A 8 -3.48 -15.39 -13.36
C LYS A 8 -2.48 -16.43 -12.83
N ARG A 9 -1.76 -17.14 -13.72
CA ARG A 9 -0.75 -18.16 -13.33
C ARG A 9 0.58 -17.56 -12.87
N THR A 10 0.87 -16.29 -13.18
CA THR A 10 2.13 -15.65 -12.77
C THR A 10 2.07 -15.05 -11.36
N LEU A 11 0.89 -15.02 -10.72
CA LEU A 11 0.66 -14.33 -9.45
C LEU A 11 0.97 -15.14 -8.19
N ASN A 12 1.56 -16.35 -8.27
CA ASN A 12 1.88 -17.21 -7.11
C ASN A 12 0.71 -17.37 -6.10
N LEU A 13 -0.53 -17.42 -6.60
CA LEU A 13 -1.73 -17.55 -5.77
C LEU A 13 -1.99 -19.02 -5.42
N ARG A 14 -2.47 -19.28 -4.20
CA ARG A 14 -2.88 -20.63 -3.80
C ARG A 14 -4.15 -21.07 -4.54
N ARG A 15 -4.34 -22.38 -4.74
CA ARG A 15 -5.46 -22.95 -5.52
C ARG A 15 -6.83 -22.56 -4.99
N ASP A 16 -6.99 -22.41 -3.68
CA ASP A 16 -8.22 -21.93 -3.02
C ASP A 16 -8.52 -20.46 -3.34
N GLN A 17 -7.48 -19.62 -3.46
CA GLN A 17 -7.61 -18.22 -3.87
C GLN A 17 -7.94 -18.11 -5.36
N ILE A 18 -7.33 -18.95 -6.20
CA ILE A 18 -7.66 -19.04 -7.63
C ILE A 18 -9.13 -19.42 -7.80
N GLY A 19 -9.61 -20.44 -7.06
CA GLY A 19 -11.00 -20.88 -7.06
C GLY A 19 -11.98 -19.74 -6.73
N LYS A 20 -11.69 -18.97 -5.68
CA LYS A 20 -12.47 -17.77 -5.30
C LYS A 20 -12.43 -16.69 -6.39
N LEU A 21 -11.27 -16.43 -6.99
CA LEU A 21 -11.11 -15.45 -8.08
C LEU A 21 -11.67 -15.89 -9.44
N THR A 22 -11.97 -17.17 -9.62
CA THR A 22 -12.75 -17.68 -10.76
C THR A 22 -14.25 -17.60 -10.54
N MET A 23 -14.73 -17.62 -9.30
CA MET A 23 -16.16 -17.43 -8.99
C MET A 23 -16.57 -15.95 -9.03
N ILE A 24 -15.63 -15.04 -8.85
CA ILE A 24 -15.89 -13.61 -8.97
C ILE A 24 -15.66 -13.23 -10.44
N GLU A 25 -16.75 -13.07 -11.20
CA GLU A 25 -16.72 -12.43 -12.52
C GLU A 25 -16.42 -10.94 -12.34
N LEU A 26 -15.15 -10.63 -12.10
CA LEU A 26 -14.64 -9.27 -12.05
C LEU A 26 -14.70 -8.69 -13.46
N ASN A 27 -15.39 -7.56 -13.61
CA ASN A 27 -15.37 -6.81 -14.85
C ASN A 27 -14.03 -6.05 -14.99
N ASN A 28 -13.81 -5.38 -16.12
CA ASN A 28 -12.55 -4.67 -16.35
C ASN A 28 -12.32 -3.54 -15.33
N GLU A 29 -13.38 -2.86 -14.89
CA GLU A 29 -13.31 -1.78 -13.91
C GLU A 29 -12.85 -2.30 -12.54
N ASP A 30 -13.30 -3.49 -12.14
CA ASP A 30 -12.87 -4.14 -10.91
C ASP A 30 -11.37 -4.49 -10.95
N TRP A 31 -10.88 -4.97 -12.08
CA TRP A 31 -9.46 -5.26 -12.28
C TRP A 31 -8.60 -3.99 -12.27
N ASP A 32 -9.07 -2.93 -12.91
CA ASP A 32 -8.41 -1.63 -12.89
C ASP A 32 -8.36 -1.05 -11.47
N PHE A 33 -9.44 -1.23 -10.69
CA PHE A 33 -9.48 -0.86 -9.28
C PHE A 33 -8.49 -1.67 -8.45
N ILE A 34 -8.46 -3.01 -8.58
CA ILE A 34 -7.51 -3.87 -7.86
C ILE A 34 -6.06 -3.51 -8.21
N SER A 35 -5.76 -3.29 -9.49
CA SER A 35 -4.43 -2.87 -9.94
C SER A 35 -4.03 -1.53 -9.33
N SER A 36 -4.97 -0.59 -9.33
CA SER A 36 -4.80 0.73 -8.71
C SER A 36 -4.57 0.63 -7.20
N LEU A 37 -5.33 -0.21 -6.51
CA LEU A 37 -5.19 -0.46 -5.08
C LEU A 37 -3.83 -1.09 -4.76
N HIS A 38 -3.40 -2.08 -5.54
CA HIS A 38 -2.09 -2.70 -5.39
C HIS A 38 -0.95 -1.66 -5.55
N SER A 39 -1.09 -0.72 -6.49
CA SER A 39 -0.12 0.37 -6.67
C SER A 39 -0.02 1.28 -5.44
N VAL A 40 -1.14 1.50 -4.74
CA VAL A 40 -1.20 2.30 -3.50
C VAL A 40 -0.62 1.55 -2.32
N LEU A 41 -0.89 0.26 -2.19
CA LEU A 41 -0.46 -0.53 -1.04
C LEU A 41 1.04 -0.90 -1.10
N LYS A 42 1.61 -1.03 -2.30
CA LYS A 42 2.99 -1.48 -2.48
C LYS A 42 4.03 -0.63 -1.71
N PRO A 43 4.00 0.72 -1.73
CA PRO A 43 4.91 1.54 -0.92
C PRO A 43 4.80 1.29 0.58
N PHE A 44 3.59 1.06 1.10
CA PHE A 44 3.36 0.79 2.52
C PHE A 44 3.89 -0.59 2.90
N TYR A 45 3.66 -1.61 2.07
CA TYR A 45 4.24 -2.93 2.26
C TYR A 45 5.77 -2.85 2.37
N TRP A 46 6.44 -2.16 1.44
CA TRP A 46 7.89 -1.99 1.50
C TRP A 46 8.35 -1.22 2.74
N GLY A 47 7.61 -0.18 3.14
CA GLY A 47 7.86 0.54 4.38
C GLY A 47 7.78 -0.38 5.59
N THR A 48 6.72 -1.18 5.71
CA THR A 48 6.54 -2.15 6.79
C THR A 48 7.62 -3.22 6.79
N VAL A 49 7.98 -3.78 5.63
CA VAL A 49 9.08 -4.76 5.52
C VAL A 49 10.40 -4.14 5.98
N MET A 50 10.69 -2.91 5.55
CA MET A 50 11.90 -2.18 5.95
C MET A 50 11.94 -1.89 7.46
N MET A 51 10.79 -1.59 8.06
CA MET A 51 10.66 -1.30 9.50
C MET A 51 10.53 -2.56 10.38
N SER A 52 10.21 -3.73 9.82
CA SER A 52 10.07 -5.00 10.56
C SER A 52 11.34 -5.86 10.56
N GLY A 53 12.47 -5.30 10.11
CA GLY A 53 13.76 -5.99 10.14
C GLY A 53 14.10 -6.54 11.54
N LYS A 54 14.67 -7.75 11.58
CA LYS A 54 15.00 -8.50 12.82
C LYS A 54 15.88 -7.75 13.83
N ASN A 55 16.56 -6.69 13.39
CA ASN A 55 17.29 -5.77 14.23
C ASN A 55 16.58 -4.43 14.05
N TYR A 56 15.93 -3.93 15.10
CA TYR A 56 15.22 -2.64 15.16
C TYR A 56 15.67 -1.68 14.05
N PRO A 57 14.79 -1.24 13.13
CA PRO A 57 15.18 -0.28 12.12
C PRO A 57 15.78 0.92 12.84
N SER A 58 16.97 1.35 12.41
CA SER A 58 17.52 2.59 12.94
C SER A 58 16.51 3.71 12.71
N ILE A 59 16.45 4.68 13.62
CA ILE A 59 15.55 5.84 13.53
C ILE A 59 15.64 6.50 12.13
N GLY A 60 16.82 6.50 11.51
CA GLY A 60 17.04 6.99 10.15
C GLY A 60 16.36 6.16 9.05
N LEU A 61 16.32 4.82 9.18
CA LEU A 61 15.60 3.95 8.25
C LEU A 61 14.08 4.14 8.38
N ALA A 62 13.57 4.26 9.60
CA ALA A 62 12.16 4.55 9.86
C ALA A 62 11.78 5.92 9.29
N TYR A 63 12.58 6.96 9.56
CA TYR A 63 12.38 8.30 9.00
C TYR A 63 12.40 8.30 7.47
N HIS A 64 13.35 7.60 6.85
CA HIS A 64 13.44 7.48 5.40
C HIS A 64 12.20 6.78 4.80
N ALA A 65 11.72 5.70 5.43
CA ALA A 65 10.54 4.98 4.98
C ALA A 65 9.28 5.86 5.07
N VAL A 66 9.08 6.54 6.20
CA VAL A 66 7.96 7.49 6.40
C VAL A 66 8.00 8.62 5.36
N HIS A 67 9.19 9.20 5.12
CA HIS A 67 9.34 10.26 4.14
C HIS A 67 9.03 9.79 2.70
N LYS A 68 9.42 8.56 2.34
CA LYS A 68 9.07 7.97 1.04
C LYS A 68 7.57 7.75 0.89
N ILE A 69 6.91 7.27 1.93
CA ILE A 69 5.45 7.08 1.93
C ILE A 69 4.74 8.44 1.82
N LYS A 70 5.18 9.43 2.60
CA LYS A 70 4.68 10.81 2.51
C LYS A 70 4.81 11.36 1.09
N HIS A 71 5.99 11.25 0.49
CA HIS A 71 6.23 11.68 -0.89
C HIS A 71 5.30 10.96 -1.89
N PHE A 72 5.05 9.66 -1.72
CA PHE A 72 4.10 8.93 -2.57
C PHE A 72 2.66 9.44 -2.43
N CYS A 73 2.23 9.81 -1.23
CA CYS A 73 0.89 10.33 -0.99
C CYS A 73 0.72 11.78 -1.48
N THR A 74 1.77 12.61 -1.43
CA THR A 74 1.73 13.99 -1.91
C THR A 74 1.97 14.11 -3.41
N ASN A 75 2.81 13.24 -3.98
CA ASN A 75 3.25 13.32 -5.36
C ASN A 75 2.73 12.14 -6.18
N GLY A 76 2.19 12.47 -7.35
CA GLY A 76 1.71 11.49 -8.33
C GLY A 76 0.47 12.00 -9.03
N ILE A 77 0.62 12.31 -10.33
CA ILE A 77 -0.51 12.56 -11.21
C ILE A 77 -1.22 11.22 -11.38
N THR A 78 -2.30 11.03 -10.64
CA THR A 78 -3.23 9.92 -10.88
C THR A 78 -4.48 10.51 -11.50
N SER A 79 -4.87 10.00 -12.67
CA SER A 79 -6.15 10.31 -13.30
C SER A 79 -7.33 9.70 -12.53
N ASN A 80 -7.08 8.69 -11.68
CA ASN A 80 -8.10 8.03 -10.90
C ASN A 80 -8.43 8.81 -9.61
N ASN A 81 -9.64 9.35 -9.55
CA ASN A 81 -10.15 10.13 -8.41
C ASN A 81 -10.23 9.32 -7.11
N HIS A 82 -10.61 8.05 -7.16
CA HIS A 82 -10.69 7.20 -5.96
C HIS A 82 -9.31 7.01 -5.33
N ILE A 83 -8.27 6.87 -6.16
CA ILE A 83 -6.89 6.76 -5.69
C ILE A 83 -6.39 8.08 -5.12
N LYS A 84 -6.79 9.21 -5.71
CA LYS A 84 -6.47 10.53 -5.17
C LYS A 84 -7.06 10.72 -3.78
N GLU A 85 -8.32 10.36 -3.57
CA GLU A 85 -8.97 10.43 -2.26
C GLU A 85 -8.36 9.43 -1.26
N LEU A 86 -8.07 8.21 -1.69
CA LEU A 86 -7.39 7.23 -0.84
C LEU A 86 -6.01 7.72 -0.38
N LYS A 87 -5.21 8.31 -1.29
CA LYS A 87 -3.92 8.93 -0.93
C LYS A 87 -4.07 10.06 0.08
N LYS A 88 -5.10 10.91 -0.06
CA LYS A 88 -5.37 11.97 0.92
C LYS A 88 -5.72 11.40 2.29
N LEU A 89 -6.59 10.39 2.36
CA LEU A 89 -6.94 9.73 3.62
C LEU A 89 -5.72 9.10 4.30
N LEU A 90 -4.89 8.41 3.52
CA LEU A 90 -3.64 7.82 4.01
C LEU A 90 -2.65 8.89 4.48
N LEU A 91 -2.56 10.03 3.78
CA LEU A 91 -1.72 11.15 4.18
C LEU A 91 -2.17 11.74 5.51
N VAL A 92 -3.48 11.97 5.69
CA VAL A 92 -4.05 12.46 6.95
C VAL A 92 -3.70 11.52 8.10
N LYS A 93 -3.91 10.21 7.92
CA LYS A 93 -3.55 9.21 8.94
C LYS A 93 -2.05 9.21 9.23
N LEU A 94 -1.20 9.33 8.22
CA LEU A 94 0.25 9.41 8.41
C LEU A 94 0.65 10.65 9.22
N TYR A 95 0.02 11.80 8.99
CA TYR A 95 0.23 12.99 9.83
C TYR A 95 -0.21 12.76 11.28
N THR A 96 -1.41 12.21 11.48
CA THR A 96 -1.92 11.93 12.82
C THR A 96 -0.97 11.04 13.63
N TYR A 97 -0.44 9.97 13.04
CA TYR A 97 0.39 9.00 13.77
C TYR A 97 1.87 9.38 13.93
N PHE A 98 2.46 10.11 12.97
CA PHE A 98 3.91 10.38 12.99
C PHE A 98 4.27 11.82 13.31
N TYR A 99 3.32 12.76 13.26
CA TYR A 99 3.60 14.19 13.40
C TYR A 99 2.76 14.85 14.49
N ASP A 100 1.50 14.45 14.66
CA ASP A 100 0.61 15.03 15.69
C ASP A 100 0.63 14.25 17.02
N ASP A 101 1.14 13.02 17.02
CA ASP A 101 1.17 12.17 18.21
C ASP A 101 2.31 12.57 19.16
N ILE A 102 2.06 13.61 19.95
CA ILE A 102 2.95 14.11 21.02
C ILE A 102 3.27 13.01 22.06
N GLU A 103 2.44 11.97 22.15
CA GLU A 103 2.57 10.90 23.16
C GLU A 103 3.78 9.98 22.93
N GLN A 104 4.27 9.79 21.70
CA GLN A 104 5.44 8.91 21.46
C GLN A 104 6.74 9.44 22.08
N PHE A 105 6.84 10.76 22.32
CA PHE A 105 8.01 11.37 22.97
C PHE A 105 7.92 11.41 24.50
N GLN A 106 6.73 11.24 25.08
CA GLN A 106 6.54 11.30 26.53
C GLN A 106 7.04 10.04 27.27
N TYR A 107 7.25 8.93 26.57
CA TYR A 107 7.82 7.70 27.14
C TYR A 107 9.35 7.64 27.16
N PHE A 108 10.04 8.69 26.70
CA PHE A 108 11.50 8.79 26.68
C PHE A 108 12.07 9.89 27.60
N GLN A 109 11.25 10.46 28.49
CA GLN A 109 11.68 11.37 29.57
C GLN A 109 11.57 10.67 30.92
#